data_AF-A0A6J6NT84-F1
#
_entry.id   AF-A0A6J6NT84-F1
#
_cell.length_a   1.000
_cell.length_b   1.000
_cell.length_c   1.000
_cell.angle_alpha   90.00
_cell.angle_beta   90.00
_cell.angle_gamma   90.00
#
_symmetry.space_group_name_H-M   'P 1'
#
loop_
_entity.id
_entity.type
_entity.pdbx_description
1 polymer ?
#
loop_
_entity_poly.entity_id
_entity_poly.type
_entity_poly.pdbx_seq_one_letter_code
_entity_poly.pdbx_strand_id
1 'polypeptide(L)' 'MDMLSKGDRAKTDRVAAPFHLTGRVGDPEEVANVISFLCSDKASVVTGADWAADGGYSAMGPEQAVPAIPLLVE' A
#
# COMPACT_ATOMS: atom_id res chain seq x y z
N MET A 1 -7.24 11.07 2.17
CA MET A 1 -6.00 11.83 1.91
C MET A 1 -6.27 13.14 1.21
N ASP A 2 -7.06 13.14 0.14
CA ASP A 2 -7.34 14.32 -0.71
C ASP A 2 -7.74 15.60 0.02
N MET A 3 -8.64 15.52 1.01
CA MET A 3 -9.02 16.70 1.80
C MET A 3 -7.85 17.28 2.61
N LEU A 4 -6.99 16.42 3.16
CA LEU A 4 -5.83 16.82 3.97
C LEU A 4 -4.66 17.30 3.11
N SER A 5 -4.46 16.68 1.95
CA SER A 5 -3.45 17.08 0.98
C SER A 5 -3.91 18.21 0.05
N LYS A 6 -5.18 18.61 0.10
CA LYS A 6 -5.83 19.55 -0.85
C LYS A 6 -5.67 19.09 -2.30
N GLY A 7 -5.81 17.78 -2.54
CA GLY A 7 -5.65 17.16 -3.85
C GLY A 7 -4.19 16.99 -4.31
N ASP A 8 -3.20 17.28 -3.48
CA ASP A 8 -1.79 17.08 -3.81
C ASP A 8 -1.40 15.58 -3.70
N ARG A 9 -1.48 14.88 -4.84
CA ARG A 9 -1.09 13.47 -4.94
C ARG A 9 0.40 13.27 -4.65
N ALA A 10 1.26 14.11 -5.21
CA ALA A 10 2.72 13.97 -5.03
C ALA A 10 3.13 14.12 -3.56
N LYS A 11 2.48 15.01 -2.82
CA LYS A 11 2.65 15.11 -1.37
C LYS A 11 2.13 13.87 -0.64
N THR A 12 0.97 13.36 -1.04
CA THR A 12 0.37 12.15 -0.45
C THR A 12 1.30 10.95 -0.60
N ASP A 13 1.82 10.73 -1.81
CA ASP A 13 2.76 9.65 -2.10
C ASP A 13 4.04 9.80 -1.29
N ARG A 14 4.62 11.00 -1.23
CA ARG A 14 5.85 11.26 -0.47
C ARG A 14 5.70 10.94 1.02
N VAL A 15 4.55 11.26 1.62
CA VAL A 15 4.27 10.97 3.03
C VAL A 15 4.06 9.47 3.26
N ALA A 16 3.40 8.79 2.32
CA ALA A 16 3.11 7.36 2.45
C ALA A 16 4.29 6.45 2.07
N ALA A 17 5.22 6.92 1.23
CA ALA A 17 6.30 6.14 0.65
C ALA A 17 7.15 5.37 1.67
N PRO A 18 7.52 5.92 2.84
CA PRO A 18 8.28 5.17 3.85
C PRO A 18 7.51 3.98 4.42
N PHE A 19 6.20 3.90 4.27
CA PHE A 19 5.37 2.85 4.87
C PHE A 19 4.83 1.83 3.86
N HIS A 20 5.00 2.07 2.56
CA HIS A 20 4.50 1.18 1.50
C HIS A 20 5.69 0.70 0.67
N LEU A 21 5.84 -0.61 0.47
CA LEU A 21 6.92 -1.18 -0.35
C LEU A 21 6.84 -0.72 -1.82
N THR A 22 5.65 -0.32 -2.27
CA THR A 22 5.43 0.30 -3.58
C THR A 22 5.90 1.75 -3.67
N GLY A 23 6.25 2.38 -2.54
CA GLY A 23 6.72 3.77 -2.49
C GLY A 23 5.64 4.83 -2.72
N ARG A 24 4.36 4.47 -2.62
CA ARG A 24 3.21 5.38 -2.82
C ARG A 24 1.93 4.86 -2.19
N VAL A 25 0.89 5.70 -2.13
CA VAL A 25 -0.46 5.20 -1.84
C VAL A 25 -1.01 4.43 -3.03
N GLY A 26 -1.80 3.40 -2.74
CA GLY A 26 -2.62 2.71 -3.73
C GLY A 26 -3.80 3.57 -4.18
N ASP A 27 -4.21 3.39 -5.44
CA ASP A 27 -5.41 3.99 -6.00
C ASP A 27 -6.64 3.10 -5.75
N PRO A 28 -7.86 3.66 -5.59
CA PRO A 28 -9.08 2.86 -5.41
C PRO A 28 -9.31 1.83 -6.51
N GLU A 29 -8.94 2.15 -7.75
CA GLU A 29 -9.03 1.27 -8.91
C GLU A 29 -8.13 0.03 -8.78
N GLU A 30 -6.99 0.13 -8.08
CA GLU A 30 -6.10 -1.01 -7.86
C GLU A 30 -6.74 -2.03 -6.92
N VAL A 31 -7.46 -1.56 -5.89
CA VAL A 31 -8.27 -2.43 -5.02
C VAL A 31 -9.45 -3.02 -5.80
N ALA A 32 -10.11 -2.22 -6.63
CA ALA A 32 -11.21 -2.68 -7.48
C ALA A 32 -10.76 -3.79 -8.46
N ASN A 33 -9.54 -3.70 -8.99
CA ASN A 33 -8.97 -4.74 -9.85
C ASN A 33 -8.78 -6.07 -9.11
N VAL A 34 -8.30 -6.05 -7.86
CA VAL A 34 -8.18 -7.26 -7.02
C VAL A 34 -9.56 -7.86 -6.77
N ILE A 35 -10.55 -7.03 -6.41
CA ILE A 35 -11.94 -7.48 -6.20
C ILE A 35 -12.49 -8.10 -7.49
N SER A 36 -12.31 -7.43 -8.64
CA SER A 36 -12.79 -7.91 -9.94
C SER A 36 -12.18 -9.27 -10.30
N PHE A 37 -10.88 -9.47 -10.04
CA PHE A 37 -10.23 -10.75 -10.22
C PHE A 37 -10.85 -11.83 -9.32
N LEU A 38 -11.00 -11.55 -8.02
CA LEU A 38 -11.54 -12.50 -7.04
C LEU A 38 -13.01 -12.87 -7.30
N CYS A 39 -13.79 -11.96 -7.88
CA CYS A 39 -15.18 -12.23 -8.29
C CYS A 39 -15.31 -12.92 -9.66
N SER A 40 -14.21 -13.13 -10.38
CA SER A 40 -14.24 -13.76 -11.70
C SER A 40 -14.04 -15.27 -11.65
N ASP A 41 -14.39 -15.97 -12.73
CA ASP A 41 -14.16 -17.41 -12.88
C ASP A 41 -12.67 -17.81 -12.76
N LYS A 42 -11.74 -16.85 -12.92
CA LYS A 42 -10.29 -17.08 -12.79
C LYS A 42 -9.88 -17.40 -11.36
N ALA A 43 -10.69 -17.03 -10.38
CA ALA A 43 -10.48 -17.30 -8.96
C ALA A 43 -11.38 -18.45 -8.45
N SER A 44 -11.87 -19.33 -9.33
CA SER A 44 -12.88 -20.36 -9.01
C SER A 44 -12.57 -21.31 -7.85
N VAL A 45 -11.30 -21.45 -7.45
CA VAL A 45 -10.87 -22.27 -6.30
C VAL A 45 -10.26 -21.44 -5.16
N VAL A 46 -10.24 -20.12 -5.28
CA VAL A 46 -9.77 -19.21 -4.23
C VAL A 46 -10.90 -19.02 -3.22
N THR A 47 -10.71 -19.48 -1.99
CA THR A 47 -11.67 -19.32 -0.90
C THR A 47 -10.95 -19.36 0.45
N GLY A 48 -11.51 -18.70 1.47
CA GLY A 48 -10.99 -18.70 2.84
C GLY A 48 -9.66 -17.96 3.05
N ALA A 49 -9.26 -17.09 2.11
CA ALA A 49 -8.01 -16.34 2.17
C ALA A 49 -8.26 -14.83 2.25
N ASP A 50 -7.45 -14.14 3.04
CA ASP A 50 -7.37 -12.68 3.06
C ASP A 50 -6.32 -12.19 2.06
N TRP A 51 -6.70 -11.23 1.20
CA TRP A 51 -5.82 -10.68 0.18
C TRP A 51 -5.44 -9.23 0.52
N ALA A 52 -4.17 -9.01 0.85
CA ALA A 52 -3.64 -7.68 1.11
C ALA A 52 -3.46 -6.89 -0.20
N ALA A 53 -4.26 -5.84 -0.37
CA ALA A 53 -4.15 -4.86 -1.46
C ALA A 53 -3.65 -3.51 -0.89
N ASP A 54 -2.51 -3.52 -0.23
CA ASP A 54 -2.05 -2.43 0.65
C ASP A 54 -0.64 -1.89 0.29
N GLY A 55 -0.14 -2.20 -0.90
CA GLY A 55 1.21 -1.77 -1.32
C GLY A 55 2.34 -2.38 -0.47
N GLY A 56 2.08 -3.45 0.27
CA GLY A 56 3.06 -4.13 1.12
C GLY A 56 3.20 -3.53 2.52
N TYR A 57 2.29 -2.64 2.91
CA TYR A 57 2.31 -1.98 4.22
C TYR A 57 2.33 -3.00 5.37
N SER A 58 1.46 -4.01 5.32
CA SER A 58 1.36 -5.01 6.38
C SER A 58 2.60 -5.91 6.50
N ALA A 59 3.38 -6.05 5.42
CA ALA A 59 4.58 -6.89 5.40
C ALA A 59 5.84 -6.18 5.92
N MET A 60 5.86 -4.85 5.91
CA MET A 60 7.04 -4.05 6.26
C MET A 60 7.39 -4.10 7.75
N GLY A 61 6.39 -4.29 8.62
CA GLY A 61 6.57 -4.17 10.06
C GLY A 61 6.75 -2.71 10.53
N PRO A 62 7.09 -2.47 11.81
CA PRO A 62 7.08 -1.12 12.39
C PRO A 62 8.20 -0.19 11.90
N GLU A 63 9.22 -0.71 11.21
CA GLU A 63 10.49 0.00 11.01
C GLU A 63 10.51 0.97 9.81
N GLN A 64 9.43 1.12 9.04
CA GLN A 64 9.43 1.87 7.78
C GLN A 64 10.52 1.36 6.79
N ALA A 65 10.50 1.84 5.55
CA ALA A 65 11.55 1.60 4.57
C ALA A 65 12.75 2.54 4.77
N VAL A 66 13.09 2.86 6.04
CA VAL A 66 14.15 3.79 6.40
C VAL A 66 15.27 3.02 7.10
N PRO A 67 16.53 3.11 6.63
CA PRO A 67 17.64 2.46 7.30
C PRO A 67 17.79 2.95 8.75
N ALA A 68 17.69 2.05 9.72
CA ALA A 68 17.76 2.39 11.14
C ALA A 68 19.16 2.86 11.59
N ILE A 69 20.24 2.30 11.02
CA ILE A 69 21.62 2.60 11.44
C ILE A 69 21.96 4.11 11.29
N PRO A 70 21.68 4.76 10.14
CA PRO A 70 21.85 6.21 10.01
C PRO A 70 21.11 7.04 11.07
N LEU A 71 19.93 6.61 11.51
CA LEU A 71 19.14 7.32 12.52
C LEU A 71 19.72 7.22 13.94
N LEU A 72 20.62 6.26 14.19
CA LEU A 72 21.30 6.09 15.48
C LEU A 72 22.58 6.93 15.60
N VAL A 73 23.09 7.44 14.49
CA VAL A 73 24.35 8.20 14.43
C VAL A 73 24.13 9.71 14.27
N GLU A 74 22.89 10.15 14.07
CA GLU A 74 22.45 11.54 14.22
C GLU A 74 22.08 11.87 15.67
#